data_AF-A0A396NIG2-F1
#
_entry.id   AF-A0A396NIG2-F1
#
_cell.length_a   1.000
_cell.length_b   1.000
_cell.length_c   1.000
_cell.angle_alpha   90.00
_cell.angle_beta   90.00
_cell.angle_gamma   90.00
#
_symmetry.space_group_name_H-M   'P 1'
#
loop_
_entity.id
_entity.type
_entity.pdbx_description
1 polymer ?
#
loop_
_entity_poly.entity_id
_entity_poly.type
_entity_poly.pdbx_seq_one_letter_code
_entity_poly.pdbx_strand_id
1 'polypeptide(L)'
;MSTFTENYDFIKPDNEDYYDIQDFNENMDAIDAQLAQAEQKVAAIQASIATAEETLAAINKKLGTPPDGQSISSLLQNGGSVIRSIQYVVYTAPKSPSYGGTVTIQTVNLEKTFIITERLNNNFDSLLNFSYTLSSNAITVKHTGCDVDTVKIGFWVVEFV
;
A
#
# COMPACT_ATOMS: atom_id res chain seq x y z
N MET A 1 46.92 21.67 -30.49
CA MET A 1 46.15 21.12 -29.35
C MET A 1 44.88 21.96 -29.19
N SER A 2 43.82 21.46 -28.54
CA SER A 2 42.66 22.33 -28.24
C SER A 2 43.04 23.37 -27.20
N THR A 3 42.69 24.64 -27.42
CA THR A 3 42.96 25.78 -26.55
C THR A 3 42.14 25.78 -25.26
N PHE A 4 41.06 24.98 -25.21
CA PHE A 4 40.11 24.95 -24.10
C PHE A 4 39.89 23.54 -23.54
N THR A 5 39.46 23.44 -22.28
CA THR A 5 38.96 22.19 -21.67
C THR A 5 37.61 21.77 -22.25
N GLU A 6 37.31 20.48 -22.21
CA GLU A 6 36.17 19.89 -22.93
C GLU A 6 34.80 20.17 -22.31
N ASN A 7 34.73 20.23 -20.97
CA ASN A 7 33.45 20.27 -20.26
C ASN A 7 33.04 21.67 -19.80
N TYR A 8 34.01 22.56 -19.66
CA TYR A 8 33.85 23.84 -18.98
C TYR A 8 34.56 25.00 -19.69
N ASP A 9 35.12 24.75 -20.87
CA ASP A 9 35.78 25.75 -21.72
C ASP A 9 36.87 26.58 -21.03
N PHE A 10 37.51 26.07 -19.98
CA PHE A 10 38.65 26.73 -19.35
C PHE A 10 39.85 26.83 -20.29
N ILE A 11 40.53 27.97 -20.29
CA ILE A 11 41.72 28.23 -21.11
C ILE A 11 42.85 27.30 -20.66
N LYS A 12 43.47 26.58 -21.60
CA LYS A 12 44.66 25.77 -21.32
C LYS A 12 45.92 26.60 -21.54
N PRO A 13 46.97 26.43 -20.71
CA PRO A 13 48.25 27.04 -20.99
C PRO A 13 48.80 26.52 -22.33
N ASP A 14 49.23 27.42 -23.21
CA ASP A 14 49.93 27.07 -24.44
C ASP A 14 51.42 26.81 -24.15
N ASN A 15 52.05 25.92 -24.91
CA ASN A 15 53.46 25.61 -24.81
C ASN A 15 54.36 26.69 -25.42
N GLU A 16 53.80 27.53 -26.30
CA GLU A 16 54.54 28.55 -27.07
C GLU A 16 54.35 29.99 -26.56
N ASP A 17 53.31 30.26 -25.74
CA ASP A 17 53.04 31.56 -25.11
C ASP A 17 53.42 31.56 -23.62
N TYR A 18 53.96 32.70 -23.15
CA TYR A 18 54.26 32.89 -21.73
C TYR A 18 52.99 32.75 -20.89
N TYR A 19 53.09 32.07 -19.74
CA TYR A 19 51.98 31.80 -18.83
C TYR A 19 51.25 33.10 -18.42
N ASP A 20 50.02 33.29 -18.89
CA ASP A 20 49.19 34.45 -18.52
C ASP A 20 48.48 34.21 -17.18
N ILE A 21 48.75 35.09 -16.21
CA ILE A 21 48.15 35.06 -14.88
C ILE A 21 46.67 35.44 -14.94
N GLN A 22 46.28 36.28 -15.90
CA GLN A 22 44.89 36.72 -16.06
C GLN A 22 43.98 35.53 -16.43
N ASP A 23 44.37 34.74 -17.44
CA ASP A 23 43.63 33.53 -17.86
C ASP A 23 43.49 32.52 -16.72
N PHE A 24 44.53 32.41 -15.87
CA PHE A 24 44.49 31.53 -14.72
C PHE A 24 43.52 32.01 -13.64
N ASN A 25 43.49 33.31 -13.35
CA ASN A 25 42.53 33.89 -12.41
C ASN A 25 41.10 33.72 -12.91
N GLU A 26 40.86 33.94 -14.21
CA GLU A 26 39.53 33.76 -14.82
C GLU A 26 39.04 32.31 -14.73
N ASN A 27 39.92 31.34 -15.01
CA ASN A 27 39.61 29.93 -14.81
C ASN A 27 39.34 29.59 -13.33
N MET A 28 40.10 30.18 -12.40
CA MET A 28 39.91 29.94 -10.96
C MET A 28 38.56 30.48 -10.48
N ASP A 29 38.19 31.69 -10.88
CA ASP A 29 36.89 32.29 -10.57
C ASP A 29 35.74 31.46 -11.17
N ALA A 30 35.91 30.96 -12.39
CA ALA A 30 34.92 30.12 -13.03
C ALA A 30 34.77 28.74 -12.33
N ILE A 31 35.87 28.16 -11.84
CA ILE A 31 35.84 26.93 -11.04
C ILE A 31 35.13 27.17 -9.70
N ASP A 32 35.43 28.25 -9.00
CA ASP A 32 34.80 28.60 -7.72
C ASP A 32 33.29 28.78 -7.88
N ALA A 33 32.87 29.54 -8.89
CA ALA A 33 31.45 29.76 -9.19
C ALA A 33 30.71 28.44 -9.50
N GLN A 34 31.33 27.55 -10.27
CA GLN A 34 30.73 26.25 -10.58
C GLN A 34 30.68 25.32 -9.36
N LEU A 35 31.71 25.34 -8.51
CA LEU A 35 31.76 24.55 -7.30
C LEU A 35 30.65 24.98 -6.33
N ALA A 36 30.51 26.29 -6.11
CA ALA A 36 29.43 26.85 -5.30
C ALA A 36 28.04 26.48 -5.85
N GLN A 37 27.87 26.51 -7.18
CA GLN A 37 26.61 26.10 -7.81
C GLN A 37 26.34 24.60 -7.65
N ALA A 38 27.37 23.75 -7.75
CA ALA A 38 27.25 22.32 -7.56
C ALA A 38 26.85 21.97 -6.12
N GLU A 39 27.45 22.62 -5.12
CA GLU A 39 27.10 22.44 -3.71
C GLU A 39 25.63 22.79 -3.43
N GLN A 40 25.13 23.90 -3.99
CA GLN A 40 23.72 24.29 -3.87
C GLN A 40 22.77 23.27 -4.50
N LYS A 41 23.12 22.75 -5.69
CA LYS A 41 22.33 21.70 -6.37
C LYS A 41 22.29 20.41 -5.56
N VAL A 42 23.43 19.99 -4.99
CA VAL A 42 23.52 18.80 -4.13
C VAL A 42 22.66 18.97 -2.89
N ALA A 43 22.72 20.12 -2.22
CA ALA A 43 21.88 20.40 -1.06
C ALA A 43 20.38 20.33 -1.39
N ALA A 44 19.96 20.88 -2.54
CA ALA A 44 18.57 20.82 -2.99
C ALA A 44 18.09 19.39 -3.32
N ILE A 45 18.96 18.58 -3.93
CA ILE A 45 18.68 17.16 -4.18
C ILE A 45 18.49 16.42 -2.86
N GLN A 46 19.37 16.66 -1.88
CA GLN A 46 19.32 15.96 -0.60
C GLN A 46 18.07 16.30 0.21
N ALA A 47 17.61 17.57 0.17
CA ALA A 47 16.33 17.97 0.76
C ALA A 47 15.13 17.30 0.07
N SER A 48 15.18 17.15 -1.26
CA SER A 48 14.13 16.49 -2.04
C SER A 48 14.05 15.00 -1.72
N ILE A 49 15.20 14.33 -1.54
CA ILE A 49 15.27 12.92 -1.14
C ILE A 49 14.66 12.72 0.24
N ALA A 50 15.04 13.53 1.24
CA ALA A 50 14.49 13.45 2.59
C ALA A 50 12.96 13.60 2.59
N THR A 51 12.43 14.53 1.80
CA THR A 51 10.98 14.74 1.64
C THR A 51 10.29 13.53 0.99
N ALA A 52 10.93 12.92 -0.02
CA ALA A 52 10.41 11.73 -0.68
C ALA A 52 10.41 10.51 0.26
N GLU A 53 11.45 10.33 1.07
CA GLU A 53 11.54 9.28 2.08
C GLU A 53 10.46 9.40 3.16
N GLU A 54 10.20 10.62 3.66
CA GLU A 54 9.12 10.88 4.61
C GLU A 54 7.74 10.56 4.01
N THR A 55 7.52 10.97 2.75
CA THR A 55 6.28 10.69 2.02
C THR A 55 6.08 9.19 1.82
N LEU A 56 7.14 8.47 1.45
CA LEU A 56 7.12 7.01 1.28
C LEU A 56 6.84 6.30 2.61
N ALA A 57 7.46 6.73 3.70
CA ALA A 57 7.21 6.20 5.04
C ALA A 57 5.74 6.43 5.47
N ALA A 58 5.18 7.61 5.19
CA ALA A 58 3.79 7.93 5.48
C ALA A 58 2.81 7.07 4.67
N ILE A 59 3.11 6.80 3.39
CA ILE A 59 2.32 5.90 2.54
C ILE A 59 2.38 4.47 3.09
N ASN A 60 3.57 3.96 3.42
CA ASN A 60 3.75 2.62 3.97
C ASN A 60 3.02 2.43 5.31
N LYS A 61 3.00 3.46 6.17
CA LYS A 61 2.24 3.45 7.42
C LYS A 61 0.72 3.35 7.20
N LYS A 62 0.18 4.00 6.15
CA LYS A 62 -1.26 3.97 5.84
C LYS A 62 -1.71 2.65 5.22
N LEU A 63 -0.83 2.01 4.42
CA LEU A 63 -1.16 0.78 3.70
C LEU A 63 -0.85 -0.49 4.51
N GLY A 64 -0.08 -0.38 5.59
CA GLY A 64 0.48 -1.52 6.30
C GLY A 64 1.66 -2.12 5.55
N THR A 65 2.59 -2.74 6.27
CA THR A 65 3.72 -3.47 5.69
C THR A 65 3.21 -4.82 5.17
N PRO A 66 3.35 -5.12 3.87
CA PRO A 66 3.03 -6.45 3.37
C PRO A 66 3.98 -7.49 3.98
N PRO A 67 3.58 -8.76 4.04
CA PRO A 67 4.49 -9.83 4.42
C PRO A 67 5.73 -9.82 3.52
N ASP A 68 6.92 -10.00 4.10
CA ASP A 68 8.19 -10.22 3.40
C ASP A 68 8.67 -9.09 2.46
N GLY A 69 8.35 -7.83 2.76
CA GLY A 69 8.96 -6.67 2.09
C GLY A 69 8.54 -6.47 0.63
N GLN A 70 7.53 -7.21 0.16
CA GLN A 70 6.90 -6.96 -1.14
C GLN A 70 5.99 -5.73 -1.05
N SER A 71 5.82 -4.99 -2.14
CA SER A 71 4.76 -3.95 -2.21
C SER A 71 3.42 -4.59 -2.60
N ILE A 72 2.31 -4.02 -2.14
CA ILE A 72 0.96 -4.43 -2.60
C ILE A 72 0.88 -4.35 -4.14
N SER A 73 1.53 -3.34 -4.72
CA SER A 73 1.66 -3.18 -6.17
C SER A 73 2.39 -4.37 -6.82
N SER A 74 3.45 -4.90 -6.21
CA SER A 74 4.13 -6.10 -6.73
C SER A 74 3.29 -7.37 -6.60
N LEU A 75 2.47 -7.50 -5.56
CA LEU A 75 1.51 -8.61 -5.45
C LEU A 75 0.46 -8.52 -6.57
N LEU A 76 -0.12 -7.33 -6.78
CA LEU A 76 -1.14 -7.10 -7.81
C LEU A 76 -0.59 -7.19 -9.25
N GLN A 77 0.64 -6.73 -9.49
CA GLN A 77 1.26 -6.72 -10.82
C GLN A 77 1.81 -8.08 -11.23
N ASN A 78 2.29 -8.90 -10.28
CA ASN A 78 2.80 -10.25 -10.56
C ASN A 78 1.70 -11.33 -10.52
N GLY A 79 0.42 -10.95 -10.47
CA GLY A 79 -0.70 -11.90 -10.37
C GLY A 79 -0.75 -12.64 -9.02
N GLY A 80 -0.03 -12.17 -8.01
CA GLY A 80 -0.11 -12.67 -6.64
C GLY A 80 -1.44 -12.30 -6.01
N SER A 81 -2.19 -13.29 -5.53
CA SER A 81 -3.44 -13.03 -4.82
C SER A 81 -3.14 -12.41 -3.45
N VAL A 82 -3.67 -11.21 -3.19
CA VAL A 82 -3.73 -10.65 -1.83
C VAL A 82 -4.76 -11.38 -0.95
N ILE A 83 -5.60 -12.21 -1.56
CA ILE A 83 -6.59 -13.05 -0.88
C ILE A 83 -5.95 -14.40 -0.57
N ARG A 84 -5.86 -14.72 0.71
CA ARG A 84 -5.42 -16.02 1.22
C ARG A 84 -6.51 -17.08 1.04
N SER A 85 -7.75 -16.76 1.41
CA SER A 85 -8.86 -17.70 1.31
C SER A 85 -10.21 -16.98 1.12
N ILE A 86 -11.14 -17.66 0.44
CA ILE A 86 -12.55 -17.27 0.35
C ILE A 86 -13.38 -18.48 0.73
N GLN A 87 -14.29 -18.30 1.69
CA GLN A 87 -15.27 -19.31 2.07
C GLN A 87 -16.67 -18.75 1.89
N TYR A 88 -17.58 -19.60 1.44
CA TYR A 88 -19.00 -19.27 1.39
C TYR A 88 -19.78 -20.24 2.28
N VAL A 89 -20.48 -19.71 3.27
CA VAL A 89 -21.33 -20.49 4.15
C VAL A 89 -22.70 -19.86 4.32
N VAL A 90 -23.71 -20.69 4.53
CA VAL A 90 -25.10 -20.24 4.67
C VAL A 90 -25.64 -20.63 6.02
N TYR A 91 -26.10 -19.63 6.77
CA TYR A 91 -26.90 -19.85 7.97
C TYR A 91 -28.38 -19.93 7.60
N THR A 92 -29.04 -21.03 7.96
CA THR A 92 -30.51 -21.14 7.88
C THR A 92 -31.06 -20.85 9.27
N ALA A 93 -31.74 -19.70 9.41
CA ALA A 93 -32.34 -19.30 10.65
C ALA A 93 -33.53 -20.24 10.97
N PRO A 94 -33.50 -20.93 12.13
CA PRO A 94 -34.65 -21.70 12.58
C PRO A 94 -35.81 -20.76 12.94
N LYS A 95 -37.03 -21.31 12.82
CA LYS A 95 -38.25 -20.64 13.28
C LYS A 95 -38.18 -20.32 14.77
N SER A 96 -38.81 -19.22 15.18
CA SER A 96 -38.96 -18.84 16.59
C SER A 96 -39.50 -20.02 17.42
N PRO A 97 -38.99 -20.24 18.66
CA PRO A 97 -38.29 -19.29 19.53
C PRO A 97 -36.75 -19.35 19.45
N SER A 98 -36.15 -20.03 18.47
CA SER A 98 -34.69 -20.05 18.34
C SER A 98 -34.17 -18.70 17.83
N TYR A 99 -33.24 -18.09 18.57
CA TYR A 99 -32.74 -16.72 18.32
C TYR A 99 -31.31 -16.67 17.76
N GLY A 100 -30.78 -17.79 17.29
CA GLY A 100 -29.40 -17.85 16.80
C GLY A 100 -28.88 -19.27 16.62
N GLY A 101 -27.65 -19.34 16.14
CA GLY A 101 -26.94 -20.59 15.89
C GLY A 101 -25.51 -20.33 15.42
N THR A 102 -24.79 -21.41 15.17
CA THR A 102 -23.39 -21.35 14.77
C THR A 102 -23.20 -22.05 13.44
N VAL A 103 -22.41 -21.45 12.57
CA VAL A 103 -21.95 -22.06 11.32
C VAL A 103 -20.44 -22.24 11.42
N THR A 104 -19.96 -23.46 11.17
CA THR A 104 -18.52 -23.76 11.15
C THR A 104 -17.90 -23.26 9.86
N ILE A 105 -16.70 -22.71 9.97
CA ILE A 105 -15.84 -22.31 8.84
C ILE A 105 -14.45 -22.93 9.02
N GLN A 106 -13.66 -22.98 7.95
CA GLN A 106 -12.23 -23.24 8.07
C GLN A 106 -11.55 -22.13 8.86
N THR A 107 -10.47 -22.47 9.56
CA THR A 107 -9.78 -21.53 10.43
C THR A 107 -9.22 -20.33 9.65
N VAL A 108 -9.48 -19.13 10.15
CA VAL A 108 -9.02 -17.85 9.58
C VAL A 108 -8.35 -16.98 10.65
N ASN A 109 -7.46 -16.08 10.21
CA ASN A 109 -6.94 -15.00 11.05
C ASN A 109 -7.95 -13.85 11.13
N LEU A 110 -8.45 -13.57 12.33
CA LEU A 110 -9.47 -12.55 12.58
C LEU A 110 -9.05 -11.13 12.20
N GLU A 111 -7.79 -10.78 12.39
CA GLU A 111 -7.28 -9.42 12.09
C GLU A 111 -7.16 -9.16 10.58
N LYS A 112 -7.14 -10.23 9.78
CA LYS A 112 -6.99 -10.19 8.33
C LYS A 112 -8.25 -10.63 7.59
N THR A 113 -9.35 -10.82 8.29
CA THR A 113 -10.60 -11.33 7.72
C THR A 113 -11.69 -10.29 7.79
N PHE A 114 -12.43 -10.14 6.70
CA PHE A 114 -13.70 -9.41 6.71
C PHE A 114 -14.82 -10.28 6.17
N ILE A 115 -16.04 -9.91 6.54
CA ILE A 115 -17.26 -10.65 6.22
C ILE A 115 -18.15 -9.78 5.34
N ILE A 116 -18.59 -10.35 4.21
CA ILE A 116 -19.71 -9.80 3.43
C ILE A 116 -20.93 -10.69 3.70
N THR A 117 -22.01 -10.07 4.17
CA THR A 117 -23.27 -10.76 4.41
C THR A 117 -24.26 -10.46 3.30
N GLU A 118 -25.02 -11.47 2.91
CA GLU A 118 -26.14 -11.30 2.00
C GLU A 118 -27.40 -11.96 2.55
N ARG A 119 -28.55 -11.35 2.31
CA ARG A 119 -29.85 -11.94 2.59
C ARG A 119 -30.34 -12.66 1.33
N LEU A 120 -30.56 -13.97 1.43
CA LEU A 120 -30.82 -14.80 0.26
C LEU A 120 -32.32 -14.95 -0.11
N ASN A 121 -33.23 -14.32 0.64
CA ASN A 121 -34.68 -14.36 0.38
C ASN A 121 -35.28 -12.94 0.27
N ASN A 122 -36.13 -12.71 -0.73
CA ASN A 122 -36.54 -11.38 -1.17
C ASN A 122 -37.95 -10.91 -0.74
N ASN A 123 -38.82 -11.75 -0.19
CA ASN A 123 -40.25 -11.39 -0.10
C ASN A 123 -40.79 -11.47 1.33
N PHE A 124 -41.42 -10.38 1.77
CA PHE A 124 -42.37 -10.17 2.90
C PHE A 124 -42.05 -10.74 4.31
N ASP A 125 -41.00 -11.53 4.47
CA ASP A 125 -40.77 -12.30 5.70
C ASP A 125 -39.81 -11.60 6.68
N SER A 126 -40.22 -11.62 7.94
CA SER A 126 -39.73 -10.84 9.08
C SER A 126 -38.41 -11.35 9.65
N LEU A 127 -37.29 -11.26 8.91
CA LEU A 127 -36.00 -11.11 9.61
C LEU A 127 -35.93 -9.65 10.05
N LEU A 128 -36.37 -9.37 11.27
CA LEU A 128 -36.43 -8.00 11.80
C LEU A 128 -35.03 -7.44 12.00
N ASN A 129 -34.15 -8.26 12.55
CA ASN A 129 -32.74 -7.97 12.69
C ASN A 129 -31.91 -9.26 12.79
N PHE A 130 -30.64 -9.12 12.45
CA PHE A 130 -29.63 -10.10 12.83
C PHE A 130 -28.32 -9.39 13.16
N SER A 131 -27.47 -10.08 13.90
CA SER A 131 -26.08 -9.73 14.14
C SER A 131 -25.24 -11.00 14.09
N TYR A 132 -23.93 -10.84 13.94
CA TYR A 132 -23.02 -11.97 13.97
C TYR A 132 -21.75 -11.64 14.74
N THR A 133 -21.04 -12.67 15.17
CA THR A 133 -19.69 -12.59 15.71
C THR A 133 -18.84 -13.62 15.00
N LEU A 134 -17.72 -13.17 14.43
CA LEU A 134 -16.72 -14.04 13.82
C LEU A 134 -15.75 -14.52 14.91
N SER A 135 -15.58 -15.83 15.01
CA SER A 135 -14.46 -16.47 15.71
C SER A 135 -13.54 -17.14 14.68
N SER A 136 -12.37 -17.60 15.14
CA SER A 136 -11.34 -18.13 14.24
C SER A 136 -11.84 -19.28 13.35
N ASN A 137 -12.85 -20.04 13.77
CA ASN A 137 -13.35 -21.21 13.05
C ASN A 137 -14.89 -21.28 12.98
N ALA A 138 -15.60 -20.22 13.36
CA ALA A 138 -17.05 -20.21 13.31
C ALA A 138 -17.63 -18.81 13.18
N ILE A 139 -18.87 -18.76 12.70
CA ILE A 139 -19.70 -17.57 12.73
C ILE A 139 -20.87 -17.87 13.66
N THR A 140 -21.00 -17.10 14.73
CA THR A 140 -22.16 -17.17 15.61
C THR A 140 -23.15 -16.10 15.20
N VAL A 141 -24.35 -16.51 14.81
CA VAL A 141 -25.42 -15.63 14.36
C VAL A 141 -26.45 -15.49 15.47
N LYS A 142 -26.93 -14.26 15.67
CA LYS A 142 -28.09 -13.95 16.50
C LYS A 142 -29.13 -13.25 15.64
N HIS A 143 -30.39 -13.64 15.77
CA HIS A 143 -31.50 -13.03 15.04
C HIS A 143 -32.75 -12.94 15.91
N THR A 144 -33.63 -11.99 15.60
CA THR A 144 -34.95 -11.86 16.26
C THR A 144 -36.06 -11.74 15.23
N GLY A 145 -37.20 -12.36 15.54
CA GLY A 145 -38.31 -12.52 14.58
C GLY A 145 -37.89 -13.46 13.45
N CYS A 146 -38.51 -14.63 13.37
CA CYS A 146 -38.42 -15.50 12.20
C CYS A 146 -39.72 -16.28 12.14
N ASP A 147 -40.63 -15.79 11.30
CA ASP A 147 -42.01 -16.31 11.20
C ASP A 147 -42.17 -17.32 10.04
N VAL A 148 -41.16 -17.43 9.19
CA VAL A 148 -41.11 -18.41 8.09
C VAL A 148 -40.07 -19.49 8.33
N ASP A 149 -40.29 -20.62 7.68
CA ASP A 149 -39.56 -21.86 7.97
C ASP A 149 -38.09 -21.84 7.50
N THR A 150 -37.65 -20.86 6.70
CA THR A 150 -36.25 -20.80 6.25
C THR A 150 -35.77 -19.39 5.84
N VAL A 151 -35.50 -18.47 6.78
CA VAL A 151 -34.68 -17.29 6.44
C VAL A 151 -33.22 -17.73 6.26
N LYS A 152 -32.58 -17.33 5.16
CA LYS A 152 -31.18 -17.69 4.87
C LYS A 152 -30.29 -16.45 4.78
N ILE A 153 -29.15 -16.52 5.46
CA ILE A 153 -28.11 -15.48 5.46
C ILE A 153 -26.84 -16.12 4.89
N GLY A 154 -26.35 -15.59 3.77
CA GLY A 154 -25.07 -15.97 3.19
C GLY A 154 -23.94 -15.17 3.83
N PHE A 155 -22.82 -15.83 4.06
CA PHE A 155 -21.58 -15.24 4.58
C PHE A 155 -20.43 -15.57 3.64
N TRP A 156 -19.86 -14.54 3.04
CA TRP A 156 -18.57 -14.61 2.38
C TRP A 156 -17.49 -14.25 3.39
N VAL A 157 -16.65 -15.22 3.73
CA VAL A 157 -15.48 -15.06 4.62
C VAL A 157 -14.26 -14.87 3.74
N VAL A 158 -13.69 -13.66 3.75
CA VAL A 158 -12.56 -13.32 2.89
C VAL A 158 -11.37 -12.96 3.76
N GLU A 159 -10.32 -13.76 3.66
CA GLU A 159 -9.09 -13.61 4.43
C GLU A 159 -7.95 -13.13 3.51
N PHE A 160 -7.23 -12.11 3.94
CA PHE A 160 -6.05 -11.59 3.23
C PHE A 160 -4.74 -12.27 3.71
N VAL A 161 -3.69 -12.21 2.89
CA VAL A 161 -2.37 -12.79 3.20
C VAL A 161 -1.73 -12.22 4.46
#